data_AF-A0A645I5N7-F1
#
_entry.id   AF-A0A645I5N7-F1
#
_cell.length_a   1.000
_cell.length_b   1.000
_cell.length_c   1.000
_cell.angle_alpha   90.00
_cell.angle_beta   90.00
_cell.angle_gamma   90.00
#
_symmetry.space_group_name_H-M   'P 1'
#
loop_
_entity.id
_entity.type
_entity.pdbx_description
1 polymer ?
#
loop_
_entity_poly.entity_id
_entity_poly.type
_entity_poly.pdbx_seq_one_letter_code
_entity_poly.pdbx_strand_id
1 'polypeptide(L)'
;MRAALAAGDMAAAAQMLGHPYTISGHVVHGRKLGRQLAESAPGASDGFRTLNLRFNHWKPAASGIFAVLVHGLADTPLRGVANLGVRPSLDPEDVNGGRVLLETHCLDWPAHLGPQGGYGKIIRVELLHKLHDELKYDSLDALTAGIAKDCDDARAFFAASTHAETRRQTTRDRI
;
A
#
# COMPACT_ATOMS: atom_id res chain seq x y z
N MET A 1 -4.94 -18.07 11.04
CA MET A 1 -5.11 -17.00 10.02
C MET A 1 -5.23 -15.61 10.62
N ARG A 2 -6.32 -15.26 11.34
CA ARG A 2 -6.53 -13.88 11.83
C ARG A 2 -5.40 -13.36 12.73
N ALA A 3 -4.81 -14.22 13.57
CA ALA A 3 -3.66 -13.84 14.41
C ALA A 3 -2.40 -13.49 13.58
N ALA A 4 -2.14 -14.24 12.50
CA ALA A 4 -1.01 -13.97 11.60
C ALA A 4 -1.19 -12.63 10.87
N LEU A 5 -2.40 -12.36 10.36
CA LEU A 5 -2.73 -11.07 9.73
C LEU A 5 -2.65 -9.91 10.72
N ALA A 6 -3.11 -10.10 11.97
CA ALA A 6 -3.02 -9.08 13.01
C ALA A 6 -1.56 -8.78 13.39
N ALA A 7 -0.70 -9.81 13.42
CA ALA A 7 0.74 -9.68 13.64
C ALA A 7 1.48 -9.11 12.40
N GLY A 8 0.84 -9.06 11.23
CA GLY A 8 1.51 -8.68 9.97
C GLY A 8 2.40 -9.76 9.38
N ASP A 9 2.30 -11.00 9.85
CA ASP A 9 3.03 -12.14 9.29
C ASP A 9 2.36 -12.60 8.00
N MET A 10 2.69 -11.91 6.91
CA MET A 10 2.09 -12.14 5.61
C MET A 10 2.50 -13.48 5.00
N ALA A 11 3.69 -13.99 5.34
CA ALA A 11 4.15 -15.29 4.88
C ALA A 11 3.33 -16.42 5.51
N ALA A 12 3.14 -16.39 6.83
CA ALA A 12 2.29 -17.36 7.51
C ALA A 12 0.82 -17.22 7.08
N ALA A 13 0.34 -15.99 6.88
CA ALA A 13 -1.02 -15.77 6.36
C ALA A 13 -1.21 -16.40 4.97
N ALA A 14 -0.24 -16.24 4.07
CA ALA A 14 -0.30 -16.81 2.73
C ALA A 14 -0.29 -18.35 2.75
N GLN A 15 0.52 -18.96 3.62
CA GLN A 15 0.54 -20.42 3.80
C GLN A 15 -0.81 -20.94 4.29
N MET A 16 -1.46 -20.25 5.22
CA MET A 16 -2.78 -20.64 5.74
C MET A 16 -3.91 -20.43 4.72
N LEU A 17 -3.78 -19.43 3.84
CA LEU A 17 -4.76 -19.10 2.80
C LEU A 17 -4.60 -19.94 1.53
N GLY A 18 -3.40 -20.47 1.28
CA GLY A 18 -3.03 -21.07 -0.01
C GLY A 18 -2.72 -20.05 -1.10
N HIS A 19 -2.79 -18.75 -0.81
CA HIS A 19 -2.46 -17.65 -1.72
C HIS A 19 -2.06 -16.39 -0.93
N PRO A 20 -1.36 -15.42 -1.55
CA PRO A 20 -1.06 -14.13 -0.93
C PRO A 20 -2.34 -13.39 -0.50
N TYR A 21 -2.24 -12.59 0.56
CA TYR A 21 -3.38 -11.78 1.01
C TYR A 21 -3.52 -10.55 0.11
N THR A 22 -4.71 -10.38 -0.48
CA THR A 22 -4.98 -9.31 -1.44
C THR A 22 -6.27 -8.58 -1.13
N ILE A 23 -6.31 -7.29 -1.45
CA ILE A 23 -7.50 -6.43 -1.36
C ILE A 23 -7.77 -5.84 -2.74
N SER A 24 -8.99 -6.01 -3.25
CA SER A 24 -9.40 -5.45 -4.54
C SER A 24 -10.48 -4.38 -4.36
N GLY A 25 -10.48 -3.38 -5.22
CA GLY A 25 -11.48 -2.31 -5.15
C GLY A 25 -11.28 -1.24 -6.21
N HIS A 26 -12.29 -0.36 -6.31
CA HIS A 26 -12.20 0.83 -7.14
C HIS A 26 -11.29 1.87 -6.49
N VAL A 27 -10.40 2.44 -7.29
CA VAL A 27 -9.63 3.60 -6.88
C VAL A 27 -10.55 4.81 -6.85
N VAL A 28 -10.72 5.38 -5.67
CA VAL A 28 -11.47 6.62 -5.45
C VAL A 28 -10.53 7.80 -5.20
N HIS A 29 -11.08 9.00 -5.31
CA HIS A 29 -10.40 10.21 -4.87
C HIS A 29 -10.30 10.23 -3.34
N GLY A 30 -9.07 10.21 -2.82
CA GLY A 30 -8.78 10.48 -1.42
C GLY A 30 -8.70 11.98 -1.11
N ARG A 31 -8.33 12.33 0.13
CA ARG A 31 -8.01 13.72 0.48
C ARG A 31 -6.78 14.14 -0.32
N LYS A 32 -6.83 15.31 -0.98
CA LYS A 32 -5.74 15.85 -1.81
C LYS A 32 -4.42 16.10 -1.06
N LEU A 33 -4.40 15.89 0.27
CA LEU A 33 -3.27 16.16 1.14
C LEU A 33 -2.01 15.40 0.68
N GLY A 34 -2.09 14.07 0.48
CA GLY A 34 -0.92 13.29 0.03
C GLY A 34 -0.31 13.78 -1.28
N ARG A 35 -1.14 14.27 -2.22
CA ARG A 35 -0.65 14.88 -3.46
C ARG A 35 0.12 16.17 -3.19
N GLN A 36 -0.38 17.03 -2.30
CA GLN A 36 0.26 18.30 -1.96
C GLN A 36 1.57 18.14 -1.17
N LEU A 37 1.72 17.08 -0.37
CA LEU A 37 2.86 16.92 0.55
C LEU A 37 4.21 16.63 -0.11
N ALA A 38 4.23 16.16 -1.35
CA ALA A 38 5.47 15.79 -2.03
C ALA A 38 5.54 16.27 -3.48
N GLU A 39 4.77 17.31 -3.82
CA GLU A 39 4.90 17.91 -5.15
C GLU A 39 6.33 18.46 -5.30
N SER A 40 6.98 18.19 -6.44
CA SER A 40 8.32 18.75 -6.72
C SER A 40 8.28 20.28 -6.86
N ALA A 41 7.11 20.82 -7.21
CA ALA A 41 6.80 22.24 -7.20
C ALA A 41 5.30 22.44 -6.91
N PRO A 42 4.88 23.58 -6.34
CA PRO A 42 3.47 23.88 -6.11
C PRO A 42 2.63 23.71 -7.40
N GLY A 43 1.66 22.81 -7.38
CA GLY A 43 0.79 22.53 -8.52
C GLY A 43 1.36 21.53 -9.53
N ALA A 44 2.56 20.97 -9.31
CA ALA A 44 3.15 19.96 -10.18
C ALA A 44 2.36 18.64 -10.19
N SER A 45 1.52 18.39 -9.18
CA SER A 45 0.63 17.23 -9.05
C SER A 45 1.35 15.87 -9.09
N ASP A 46 2.66 15.89 -8.83
CA ASP A 46 3.57 14.74 -8.85
C ASP A 46 3.89 14.20 -7.45
N GLY A 47 3.39 14.85 -6.39
CA GLY A 47 3.46 14.33 -5.03
C GLY A 47 2.71 13.02 -4.85
N PHE A 48 2.66 12.51 -3.61
CA PHE A 48 2.32 11.11 -3.35
C PHE A 48 0.99 10.71 -4.01
N ARG A 49 1.11 9.86 -5.05
CA ARG A 49 -0.02 9.33 -5.81
C ARG A 49 -0.69 8.23 -5.02
N THR A 50 -1.53 8.62 -4.08
CA THR A 50 -2.22 7.69 -3.18
C THR A 50 -3.53 7.20 -3.79
N LEU A 51 -3.62 5.89 -4.00
CA LEU A 51 -4.82 5.19 -4.43
C LEU A 51 -5.61 4.80 -3.19
N ASN A 52 -6.86 5.24 -3.12
CA ASN A 52 -7.75 4.91 -2.02
C ASN A 52 -8.70 3.80 -2.47
N LEU A 53 -8.69 2.65 -1.80
CA LEU A 53 -9.66 1.57 -2.06
C LEU A 53 -10.74 1.55 -0.98
N ARG A 54 -11.99 1.37 -1.40
CA ARG A 54 -13.15 1.17 -0.53
C ARG A 54 -13.62 -0.27 -0.57
N PHE A 55 -13.88 -0.87 0.59
CA PHE A 55 -14.48 -2.21 0.70
C PHE A 55 -15.36 -2.35 1.94
N ASN A 56 -16.33 -3.27 1.88
CA ASN A 56 -17.49 -3.31 2.78
C ASN A 56 -17.26 -3.98 4.15
N HIS A 57 -16.01 -4.35 4.49
CA HIS A 57 -15.71 -5.10 5.72
C HIS A 57 -15.25 -4.16 6.85
N TRP A 58 -15.90 -4.24 8.01
CA TRP A 58 -15.75 -3.28 9.11
C TRP A 58 -14.57 -3.53 10.06
N LYS A 59 -13.86 -4.66 9.90
CA LYS A 59 -12.64 -4.96 10.66
C LYS A 59 -11.61 -5.59 9.72
N PRO A 60 -10.54 -4.88 9.37
CA PRO A 60 -9.50 -5.48 8.56
C PRO A 60 -8.75 -6.49 9.42
N ALA A 61 -8.40 -7.63 8.81
CA ALA A 61 -7.67 -8.67 9.52
C ALA A 61 -6.21 -8.28 9.79
N ALA A 62 -5.71 -7.26 9.08
CA ALA A 62 -4.39 -6.67 9.22
C ALA A 62 -4.52 -5.13 9.32
N SER A 63 -3.55 -4.47 9.93
CA SER A 63 -3.44 -3.01 9.96
C SER A 63 -1.97 -2.57 10.01
N GLY A 64 -1.72 -1.32 9.63
CA GLY A 64 -0.39 -0.72 9.60
C GLY A 64 0.10 -0.42 8.19
N ILE A 65 1.42 -0.24 8.08
CA ILE A 65 2.11 0.13 6.83
C ILE A 65 2.77 -1.11 6.24
N PHE A 66 2.58 -1.31 4.93
CA PHE A 66 3.03 -2.50 4.21
C PHE A 66 3.79 -2.15 2.93
N ALA A 67 4.80 -2.94 2.59
CA ALA A 67 5.27 -3.06 1.22
C ALA A 67 4.26 -3.90 0.42
N VAL A 68 3.88 -3.42 -0.78
CA VAL A 68 2.79 -4.01 -1.58
C VAL A 68 3.09 -4.10 -3.07
N LEU A 69 2.36 -4.97 -3.76
CA LEU A 69 2.24 -4.94 -5.22
C LEU A 69 0.85 -4.49 -5.64
N VAL A 70 0.80 -3.57 -6.61
CA VAL A 70 -0.44 -3.02 -7.17
C VAL A 70 -0.64 -3.54 -8.58
N HIS A 71 -1.70 -4.30 -8.76
CA HIS A 71 -2.06 -4.95 -10.01
C HIS A 71 -3.18 -4.16 -10.72
N GLY A 72 -3.19 -4.20 -12.06
CA GLY A 72 -4.27 -3.63 -12.88
C GLY A 72 -4.04 -2.18 -13.36
N LEU A 73 -2.84 -1.63 -13.12
CA LEU A 73 -2.44 -0.30 -13.61
C LEU A 73 -1.42 -0.34 -14.76
N ALA A 74 -0.66 -1.42 -14.89
CA ALA A 74 0.30 -1.66 -15.95
C ALA A 74 0.39 -3.17 -16.23
N ASP A 75 1.18 -3.56 -17.23
CA ASP A 75 1.40 -4.97 -17.59
C ASP A 75 2.07 -5.77 -16.47
N THR A 76 2.95 -5.10 -15.70
CA THR A 76 3.58 -5.64 -14.50
C THR A 76 3.03 -4.98 -13.25
N PRO A 77 2.98 -5.69 -12.11
CA PRO A 77 2.54 -5.10 -10.85
C PRO A 77 3.49 -3.98 -10.42
N LEU A 78 2.92 -2.84 -9.99
CA LEU A 78 3.68 -1.72 -9.49
C LEU A 78 4.07 -1.96 -8.03
N ARG A 79 5.30 -1.67 -7.67
CA ARG A 79 5.78 -1.70 -6.29
C ARG A 79 5.26 -0.48 -5.54
N GLY A 80 4.86 -0.68 -4.29
CA GLY A 80 4.26 0.38 -3.51
C GLY A 80 4.39 0.22 -2.01
N VAL A 81 3.93 1.24 -1.31
CA VAL A 81 3.66 1.26 0.12
C VAL A 81 2.16 1.41 0.31
N ALA A 82 1.56 0.69 1.24
CA ALA A 82 0.17 0.88 1.60
C ALA A 82 -0.03 1.06 3.10
N ASN A 83 -0.82 2.06 3.47
CA ASN A 83 -1.41 2.17 4.78
C ASN A 83 -2.77 1.45 4.77
N LEU A 84 -2.93 0.46 5.63
CA LEU A 84 -4.19 -0.23 5.89
C LEU A 84 -4.67 0.11 7.30
N GLY A 85 -5.68 0.97 7.39
CA GLY A 85 -6.18 1.49 8.66
C GLY A 85 -7.70 1.53 8.74
N VAL A 86 -8.23 1.66 9.96
CA VAL A 86 -9.65 1.94 10.19
C VAL A 86 -9.80 3.41 10.51
N ARG A 87 -10.65 4.12 9.78
CA ARG A 87 -10.96 5.50 10.14
C ARG A 87 -11.86 5.49 11.39
N PRO A 88 -11.41 6.03 12.55
CA PRO A 88 -12.28 6.15 13.70
C PRO A 88 -13.46 7.05 13.34
N SER A 89 -14.69 6.57 13.57
CA SER A 89 -15.86 7.44 13.46
C SER A 89 -15.95 8.30 14.71
N LEU A 90 -15.85 9.62 14.55
CA LEU A 90 -16.14 10.56 15.65
C LEU A 90 -17.61 10.98 15.65
N ASP A 91 -18.39 10.58 14.64
CA ASP A 91 -19.79 10.95 14.46
C ASP A 91 -20.63 9.67 14.23
N PRO A 92 -21.68 9.41 15.02
CA PRO A 92 -22.60 8.29 14.79
C PRO A 92 -23.32 8.35 13.44
N GLU A 93 -23.42 9.55 12.84
CA GLU A 93 -24.04 9.81 11.53
C GLU A 93 -23.02 9.77 10.38
N ASP A 94 -21.70 9.64 10.64
CA ASP A 94 -20.71 9.52 9.56
C ASP A 94 -20.90 8.16 8.88
N VAL A 95 -21.58 8.18 7.75
CA VAL A 95 -21.77 7.01 6.87
C VAL A 95 -20.42 6.40 6.47
N ASN A 96 -19.31 7.16 6.55
CA ASN A 96 -17.93 6.72 6.29
C ASN A 96 -17.15 6.30 7.55
N GLY A 97 -17.76 6.42 8.73
CA GLY A 97 -17.25 5.98 10.01
C GLY A 97 -17.05 4.48 10.09
N GLY A 98 -15.91 4.02 10.63
CA GLY A 98 -15.62 2.59 10.78
C GLY A 98 -15.26 1.87 9.47
N ARG A 99 -15.09 2.60 8.37
CA ARG A 99 -14.63 2.03 7.09
C ARG A 99 -13.12 1.81 7.12
N VAL A 100 -12.71 0.66 6.60
CA VAL A 100 -11.31 0.39 6.32
C VAL A 100 -10.90 1.19 5.10
N LEU A 101 -9.79 1.90 5.24
CA LEU A 101 -9.16 2.63 4.16
C LEU A 101 -7.84 1.93 3.83
N LEU A 102 -7.67 1.58 2.55
CA LEU A 102 -6.38 1.21 2.02
C LEU A 102 -5.88 2.36 1.16
N GLU A 103 -4.83 3.02 1.63
CA GLU A 103 -4.15 4.12 0.96
C GLU A 103 -2.82 3.62 0.41
N THR A 104 -2.70 3.54 -0.91
CA THR A 104 -1.52 2.94 -1.56
C THR A 104 -0.75 3.96 -2.39
N HIS A 105 0.54 4.12 -2.13
CA HIS A 105 1.47 4.90 -2.93
C HIS A 105 2.33 3.98 -3.80
N CYS A 106 2.32 4.16 -5.13
CA CYS A 106 3.23 3.44 -6.02
C CYS A 106 4.58 4.16 -6.07
N LEU A 107 5.66 3.42 -5.85
CA LEU A 107 7.03 3.94 -5.77
C LEU A 107 7.53 4.49 -7.12
N ASP A 108 7.12 3.83 -8.21
CA ASP A 108 7.49 4.17 -9.58
C ASP A 108 6.21 4.25 -10.43
N TRP A 109 5.63 5.45 -10.50
CA TRP A 109 4.36 5.65 -11.23
C TRP A 109 4.58 5.71 -12.75
N PRO A 110 3.89 4.90 -13.55
CA PRO A 110 4.04 4.93 -15.00
C PRO A 110 3.60 6.26 -15.63
N ALA A 111 4.49 6.91 -16.38
CA ALA A 111 4.21 8.20 -17.02
C ALA A 111 2.98 8.16 -17.95
N HIS A 112 2.78 7.05 -18.67
CA HIS A 112 1.66 6.88 -19.62
C HIS A 112 0.27 6.92 -18.95
N LEU A 113 0.17 6.65 -17.65
CA LEU A 113 -1.10 6.76 -16.92
C LEU A 113 -1.47 8.24 -16.64
N GLY A 114 -0.53 9.17 -16.74
CA GLY A 114 -0.73 10.55 -16.30
C GLY A 114 -1.04 10.66 -14.80
N PRO A 115 -1.36 11.87 -14.30
CA PRO A 115 -1.58 12.14 -12.86
C PRO A 115 -2.85 11.52 -12.25
N GLN A 116 -3.79 11.13 -13.09
CA GLN A 116 -5.13 10.67 -12.69
C GLN A 116 -5.48 9.29 -13.23
N GLY A 117 -4.60 8.63 -14.01
CA GLY A 117 -4.94 7.39 -14.72
C GLY A 117 -5.28 6.20 -13.83
N GLY A 118 -5.01 6.26 -12.53
CA GLY A 118 -5.48 5.24 -11.58
C GLY A 118 -6.95 5.36 -11.22
N TYR A 119 -7.55 6.54 -11.34
CA TYR A 119 -8.90 6.80 -10.84
C TYR A 119 -9.99 6.06 -11.60
N GLY A 120 -10.97 5.53 -10.86
CA GLY A 120 -12.07 4.74 -11.40
C GLY A 120 -11.68 3.33 -11.84
N LYS A 121 -10.39 3.00 -11.95
CA LYS A 121 -9.93 1.64 -12.24
C LYS A 121 -10.18 0.73 -11.05
N ILE A 122 -10.41 -0.55 -11.35
CA ILE A 122 -10.36 -1.63 -10.36
C ILE A 122 -8.92 -2.09 -10.27
N ILE A 123 -8.36 -2.05 -9.07
CA ILE A 123 -7.01 -2.56 -8.81
C ILE A 123 -7.08 -3.65 -7.74
N ARG A 124 -6.04 -4.46 -7.71
CA ARG A 124 -5.78 -5.44 -6.64
C ARG A 124 -4.46 -5.09 -5.98
N VAL A 125 -4.47 -4.96 -4.66
CA VAL A 125 -3.28 -4.70 -3.84
C VAL A 125 -2.93 -5.95 -3.07
N GLU A 126 -1.71 -6.42 -3.22
CA GLU A 126 -1.16 -7.59 -2.55
C GLU A 126 -0.23 -7.15 -1.41
N LEU A 127 -0.52 -7.61 -0.19
CA LEU A 127 0.25 -7.25 1.00
C LEU A 127 1.40 -8.24 1.17
N LEU A 128 2.64 -7.75 1.00
CA LEU A 128 3.82 -8.61 1.02
C LEU A 128 4.52 -8.65 2.38
N HIS A 129 4.72 -7.49 2.99
CA HIS A 129 5.49 -7.37 4.21
C HIS A 129 5.04 -6.17 5.02
N LYS A 130 4.82 -6.36 6.32
CA LYS A 130 4.50 -5.26 7.24
C LYS A 130 5.79 -4.53 7.60
N LEU A 131 5.84 -3.23 7.35
CA LEU A 131 6.96 -2.37 7.70
C LEU A 131 6.86 -2.00 9.18
N HIS A 132 5.72 -1.45 9.62
CA HIS A 132 5.43 -1.14 11.02
C HIS A 132 3.93 -0.87 11.24
N ASP A 133 3.53 -0.67 12.51
CA ASP A 133 2.20 -0.18 12.88
C ASP A 133 2.00 1.31 12.58
N GLU A 134 0.76 1.79 12.52
CA GLU A 134 0.49 3.22 12.29
C GLU A 134 1.20 4.11 13.34
N LEU A 135 1.89 5.15 12.85
CA LEU A 135 2.57 6.13 13.68
C LEU A 135 1.79 7.45 13.72
N LYS A 136 1.84 8.14 14.85
CA LYS A 136 1.33 9.51 14.99
C LYS A 136 2.48 10.49 14.79
N TYR A 137 2.22 11.56 14.05
CA TYR A 137 3.18 12.63 13.80
C TYR A 137 2.63 13.95 14.32
N ASP A 138 3.49 14.71 15.02
CA ASP A 138 3.12 15.98 15.65
C ASP A 138 3.28 17.18 14.70
N SER A 139 3.82 16.96 13.49
CA SER A 139 3.99 18.00 12.47
C SER A 139 3.91 17.43 11.06
N LEU A 140 3.71 18.34 10.09
CA LEU A 140 3.69 18.00 8.67
C LEU A 140 5.04 17.48 8.19
N ASP A 141 6.13 18.12 8.63
CA ASP A 141 7.49 17.73 8.25
C ASP A 141 7.83 16.32 8.78
N ALA A 142 7.41 16.01 10.01
CA ALA A 142 7.59 14.68 10.59
C ALA A 142 6.79 13.62 9.82
N LEU A 143 5.56 13.94 9.39
CA LEU A 143 4.76 13.07 8.54
C LEU A 143 5.44 12.83 7.18
N THR A 144 5.92 13.89 6.52
CA THR A 144 6.61 13.78 5.23
C THR A 144 7.88 12.94 5.34
N ALA A 145 8.68 13.15 6.39
CA ALA A 145 9.88 12.34 6.66
C ALA A 145 9.53 10.87 6.93
N GLY A 146 8.44 10.61 7.66
CA GLY A 146 7.92 9.28 7.89
C GLY A 146 7.56 8.56 6.59
N ILE A 147 6.74 9.19 5.74
CA ILE A 147 6.34 8.62 4.45
C ILE A 147 7.57 8.34 3.54
N ALA A 148 8.55 9.25 3.53
CA ALA A 148 9.79 9.05 2.78
C ALA A 148 10.55 7.81 3.28
N LYS A 149 10.67 7.65 4.60
CA LYS A 149 11.29 6.48 5.22
C LYS A 149 10.56 5.18 4.85
N ASP A 150 9.23 5.19 4.84
CA ASP A 150 8.43 4.01 4.48
C ASP A 150 8.70 3.59 3.02
N CYS A 151 8.89 4.57 2.13
CA CYS A 151 9.26 4.33 0.74
C CYS A 151 10.67 3.71 0.63
N ASP A 152 11.63 4.20 1.41
CA ASP A 152 12.99 3.67 1.43
C ASP A 152 13.03 2.24 1.99
N ASP A 153 12.33 1.98 3.09
CA ASP A 153 12.21 0.64 3.69
C ASP A 153 11.56 -0.34 2.70
N ALA A 154 10.52 0.08 1.97
CA ALA A 154 9.90 -0.74 0.93
C ALA A 154 10.87 -1.02 -0.23
N ARG A 155 11.63 -0.02 -0.71
CA ARG A 155 12.65 -0.23 -1.74
C ARG A 155 13.71 -1.24 -1.28
N ALA A 156 14.15 -1.15 -0.02
CA ALA A 156 15.08 -2.09 0.57
C ALA A 156 14.51 -3.52 0.62
N PHE A 157 13.25 -3.67 1.02
CA PHE A 157 12.54 -4.96 0.99
C PHE A 157 12.51 -5.58 -0.42
N PHE A 158 12.17 -4.79 -1.45
CA PHE A 158 12.14 -5.27 -2.83
C PHE A 158 13.54 -5.62 -3.38
N ALA A 159 14.57 -4.88 -3.00
CA ALA A 159 15.96 -5.18 -3.38
C ALA A 159 16.44 -6.51 -2.76
N ALA A 160 16.17 -6.72 -1.47
CA ALA A 160 16.52 -7.96 -0.77
C ALA A 160 15.75 -9.17 -1.33
N SER A 161 14.48 -9.00 -1.67
CA SER A 161 13.63 -10.06 -2.23
C SER A 161 14.06 -10.47 -3.64
N THR A 162 14.45 -9.51 -4.47
CA THR A 162 14.99 -9.79 -5.81
C THR A 162 16.26 -10.64 -5.72
N HIS A 163 17.15 -10.36 -4.76
CA HIS A 163 18.34 -11.19 -4.52
C HIS A 163 18.00 -12.60 -4.02
N ALA A 164 16.94 -12.75 -3.22
CA ALA A 164 16.48 -14.05 -2.73
C ALA A 164 15.86 -14.90 -3.86
N GLU A 165 15.14 -14.29 -4.80
CA GLU A 165 14.59 -14.96 -5.98
C GLU A 165 15.70 -15.39 -6.96
N THR A 166 16.67 -14.52 -7.26
CA THR A 166 17.81 -14.84 -8.12
C THR A 166 18.67 -15.97 -7.54
N ARG A 167 18.87 -16.02 -6.22
CA ARG A 167 19.62 -17.12 -5.55
C ARG A 167 18.86 -18.45 -5.54
N ARG A 168 17.53 -18.43 -5.51
CA ARG A 168 16.70 -19.65 -5.60
C ARG A 168 16.62 -20.18 -7.03
N GLN A 169 16.63 -19.29 -8.03
CA GLN A 169 16.53 -19.68 -9.44
C GLN A 169 17.83 -20.36 -9.93
N THR A 170 19.01 -19.89 -9.51
CA THR A 170 20.30 -20.53 -9.86
C THR A 170 20.50 -21.93 -9.27
N THR A 171 19.70 -22.30 -8.26
CA THR A 171 19.74 -23.64 -7.64
C THR A 171 18.77 -24.62 -8.32
N ARG A 172 17.79 -24.13 -9.11
CA ARG A 172 16.81 -24.96 -9.82
C ARG A 172 17.19 -25.30 -11.26
N ASP A 173 18.09 -24.55 -11.90
CA ASP A 173 18.55 -24.80 -13.28
C ASP A 173 19.68 -25.84 -13.39
N ARG A 174 19.78 -26.80 -12.47
CA ARG A 174 20.83 -27.85 -12.47
C ARG A 174 20.28 -29.28 -12.33
N ILE A 175 19.13 -29.57 -12.93
CA ILE A 175 18.62 -30.95 -13.07
C ILE A 175 18.11 -31.14 -14.50
#